data_AF-A0A350MSX5-F1
#
_entry.id   AF-A0A350MSX5-F1
#
_cell.length_a   1.000
_cell.length_b   1.000
_cell.length_c   1.000
_cell.angle_alpha   90.00
_cell.angle_beta   90.00
_cell.angle_gamma   90.00
#
_symmetry.space_group_name_H-M   'P 1'
#
loop_
_entity.id
_entity.type
_entity.pdbx_description
1 polymer ?
#
loop_
_entity_poly.entity_id
_entity_poly.type
_entity_poly.pdbx_seq_one_letter_code
_entity_poly.pdbx_strand_id
1 'polypeptide(L)'
;GETALVALAFLFAIYHTRPSPFYILDEVEAALDDVNLQRFIDLLYKLRDGTQFLIISHQRRTIEMADVLYGVSMQADGVSKLFSQKLSEYQRAV
;
A
#
# COMPACT_ATOMS: atom_id res chain seq x y z
N GLY A 1 4.40 14.43 12.05
CA GLY A 1 5.76 13.91 12.27
C GLY A 1 5.81 12.86 13.36
N GLU A 2 5.95 13.27 14.62
CA GLU A 2 6.26 12.34 15.74
C GLU A 2 5.16 11.31 16.01
N THR A 3 3.89 11.74 16.08
CA THR A 3 2.75 10.83 16.29
C THR A 3 2.63 9.79 15.17
N ALA A 4 2.90 10.19 13.92
CA ALA A 4 2.89 9.29 12.76
C ALA A 4 4.01 8.25 12.84
N LEU A 5 5.21 8.64 13.29
CA LEU A 5 6.33 7.72 13.47
C LEU A 5 6.07 6.72 14.61
N VAL A 6 5.44 7.15 15.70
CA VAL A 6 5.05 6.27 16.81
C VAL A 6 3.98 5.26 16.37
N ALA A 7 2.97 5.70 15.60
CA ALA A 7 1.96 4.80 15.05
C ALA A 7 2.57 3.76 14.09
N LEU A 8 3.50 4.19 13.22
CA LEU A 8 4.25 3.28 12.34
C LEU A 8 5.09 2.28 13.15
N ALA A 9 5.83 2.75 14.16
CA ALA A 9 6.63 1.88 15.02
C ALA A 9 5.77 0.83 15.74
N PHE A 10 4.58 1.22 16.22
CA PHE A 10 3.63 0.30 16.84
C PHE A 10 3.09 -0.73 15.85
N LEU A 11 2.71 -0.29 14.63
CA LEU A 11 2.27 -1.18 13.55
C LEU A 11 3.36 -2.21 13.19
N PHE A 12 4.63 -1.76 13.12
CA PHE A 12 5.78 -2.64 12.86
C PHE A 12 5.99 -3.67 13.96
N ALA A 13 5.86 -3.27 15.23
CA ALA A 13 5.99 -4.18 16.36
C ALA A 13 4.93 -5.30 16.31
N ILE A 14 3.70 -4.96 15.90
CA ILE A 14 2.63 -5.95 15.72
C ILE A 14 2.98 -6.93 14.60
N TYR A 15 3.37 -6.43 13.42
CA TYR A 15 3.68 -7.28 12.26
C TYR A 15 4.88 -8.20 12.48
N HIS A 16 5.88 -7.73 13.22
CA HIS A 16 7.06 -8.54 13.52
C HIS A 16 6.76 -9.68 14.51
N THR A 17 5.87 -9.45 15.48
CA THR A 17 5.61 -10.42 16.54
C THR A 17 4.71 -11.57 16.09
N ARG A 18 3.77 -11.31 15.16
CA ARG A 18 2.85 -12.33 14.61
C ARG A 18 2.62 -12.07 13.12
N PRO A 19 3.51 -12.54 12.24
CA PRO A 19 3.35 -12.34 10.80
C PRO A 19 2.11 -13.10 10.29
N SER A 20 1.17 -12.36 9.71
CA SER A 20 0.04 -12.91 8.97
C SER A 20 0.45 -13.26 7.54
N PRO A 21 -0.14 -14.29 6.90
CA PRO A 21 0.06 -14.54 5.48
C PRO A 21 -0.39 -13.37 4.59
N PHE A 22 -1.31 -12.52 5.07
CA PHE A 22 -1.71 -11.31 4.37
C PHE A 22 -2.19 -10.18 5.30
N TYR A 23 -2.11 -8.94 4.83
CA TYR A 23 -2.65 -7.74 5.49
C TYR A 23 -3.48 -6.90 4.52
N ILE A 24 -4.50 -6.23 5.07
CA ILE A 24 -5.32 -5.24 4.36
C ILE A 24 -5.10 -3.89 5.03
N LEU A 25 -4.66 -2.89 4.27
CA LEU A 25 -4.39 -1.54 4.73
C LEU A 25 -5.31 -0.58 3.98
N ASP A 26 -6.08 0.21 4.70
CA ASP A 26 -7.03 1.17 4.12
C ASP A 26 -6.65 2.59 4.50
N GLU A 27 -6.13 3.35 3.53
CA GLU A 27 -5.69 4.75 3.63
C GLU A 27 -4.82 5.07 4.87
N VAL A 28 -4.07 4.10 5.37
CA VAL A 28 -3.26 4.23 6.59
C VAL A 28 -2.15 5.27 6.45
N GLU A 29 -1.75 5.55 5.22
CA GLU A 29 -0.71 6.51 4.87
C GLU A 29 -1.21 7.96 4.74
N ALA A 30 -2.53 8.21 4.76
CA ALA A 30 -3.10 9.54 4.56
C ALA A 30 -2.66 10.58 5.62
N ALA A 31 -2.21 10.11 6.79
CA ALA A 31 -1.68 10.94 7.88
C ALA A 31 -0.16 11.13 7.84
N LEU A 32 0.54 10.56 6.86
CA LEU A 32 1.99 10.60 6.74
C LEU A 32 2.45 11.76 5.85
N ASP A 33 3.53 12.43 6.27
CA ASP A 33 4.27 13.33 5.37
C ASP A 33 5.14 12.52 4.39
N ASP A 34 5.67 13.17 3.36
CA ASP A 34 6.49 12.54 2.30
C ASP A 34 7.63 11.66 2.83
N VAL A 35 8.30 12.09 3.90
CA VAL A 35 9.44 11.37 4.48
C VAL A 35 8.95 10.10 5.17
N ASN A 36 7.87 10.17 5.93
CA ASN A 36 7.30 9.02 6.62
C ASN A 36 6.56 8.08 5.66
N LEU A 37 5.94 8.61 4.59
CA LEU A 37 5.36 7.82 3.51
C LEU A 37 6.42 6.95 2.83
N GLN A 38 7.60 7.52 2.52
CA GLN A 38 8.70 6.73 1.95
C GLN A 38 9.15 5.61 2.89
N ARG A 39 9.33 5.90 4.18
CA ARG A 39 9.72 4.90 5.19
C ARG A 39 8.69 3.77 5.30
N PHE A 40 7.41 4.10 5.22
CA PHE A 40 6.32 3.13 5.22
C PHE A 40 6.37 2.21 3.99
N ILE A 41 6.50 2.78 2.79
CA ILE A 41 6.64 2.03 1.53
C ILE A 41 7.86 1.11 1.56
N ASP A 42 9.03 1.62 1.99
CA ASP A 42 10.26 0.82 2.06
C ASP A 42 10.11 -0.39 2.99
N LEU A 43 9.33 -0.26 4.05
CA LEU A 43 9.06 -1.38 4.95
C LEU A 43 8.09 -2.39 4.34
N LEU A 44 6.99 -1.94 3.72
CA LEU A 44 6.09 -2.85 3.01
C LEU A 44 6.84 -3.68 1.96
N TYR A 45 7.74 -3.03 1.23
CA TYR A 45 8.59 -3.69 0.25
C TYR A 45 9.50 -4.78 0.88
N LYS A 46 10.04 -4.55 2.08
CA LYS A 46 10.85 -5.55 2.80
C LYS A 46 10.05 -6.73 3.32
N LEU A 47 8.78 -6.51 3.68
CA LEU A 47 7.92 -7.56 4.23
C LEU A 47 7.23 -8.39 3.15
N ARG A 48 7.15 -7.89 1.91
CA ARG A 48 6.35 -8.51 0.83
C ARG A 48 6.79 -9.92 0.47
N ASP A 49 8.06 -10.28 0.67
CA ASP A 49 8.60 -11.60 0.31
C ASP A 49 7.99 -12.74 1.14
N GLY A 50 7.52 -12.44 2.35
CA GLY A 50 6.89 -13.41 3.25
C GLY A 50 5.42 -13.10 3.56
N THR A 51 4.83 -12.08 2.94
CA THR A 51 3.52 -11.55 3.34
C THR A 51 2.85 -10.83 2.17
N GLN A 52 1.59 -11.14 1.91
CA GLN A 52 0.81 -10.43 0.89
C GLN A 52 0.19 -9.14 1.46
N PHE A 53 0.32 -8.04 0.73
CA PHE A 53 -0.32 -6.77 1.11
C PHE A 53 -1.41 -6.39 0.11
N LEU A 54 -2.61 -6.10 0.63
CA LEU A 54 -3.68 -5.44 -0.11
C LEU A 54 -3.80 -4.01 0.45
N ILE A 55 -3.52 -3.01 -0.38
CA ILE A 55 -3.48 -1.61 0.05
C ILE A 55 -4.52 -0.83 -0.75
N ILE A 56 -5.41 -0.16 -0.04
CA ILE A 56 -6.38 0.79 -0.58
C ILE A 56 -5.78 2.17 -0.34
N SER A 57 -5.47 2.86 -1.44
CA SER A 57 -4.74 4.13 -1.40
C SER A 57 -5.08 4.98 -2.61
N HIS A 58 -5.11 6.30 -2.41
CA HIS A 58 -5.09 7.29 -3.47
C HIS A 58 -3.72 7.98 -3.62
N GLN A 59 -2.71 7.57 -2.84
CA GLN A 59 -1.36 8.14 -2.87
C GLN A 59 -0.54 7.58 -4.04
N ARG A 60 -0.08 8.46 -4.93
CA ARG A 60 0.68 8.06 -6.13
C ARG A 60 1.91 7.21 -5.83
N ARG A 61 2.71 7.60 -4.82
CA ARG A 61 3.94 6.86 -4.47
C ARG A 61 3.65 5.43 -3.99
N THR A 62 2.56 5.22 -3.26
CA THR A 62 2.11 3.89 -2.83
C THR A 62 1.67 3.05 -4.03
N ILE A 63 0.90 3.66 -4.95
CA ILE A 63 0.40 3.03 -6.18
C ILE A 63 1.55 2.60 -7.10
N GLU A 64 2.55 3.47 -7.29
CA GLU A 64 3.70 3.23 -8.18
C GLU A 64 4.58 2.05 -7.76
N MET A 65 4.53 1.68 -6.48
CA MET A 65 5.34 0.60 -5.90
C MET A 65 4.62 -0.75 -5.83
N ALA A 66 3.35 -0.81 -6.22
CA ALA A 66 2.57 -2.04 -6.20
C ALA A 66 2.98 -3.01 -7.32
N ASP A 67 2.91 -4.32 -7.07
CA ASP A 67 3.13 -5.32 -8.12
C ASP A 67 1.93 -5.41 -9.09
N VAL A 68 0.72 -5.24 -8.55
CA VAL A 68 -0.55 -5.24 -9.28
C VAL A 68 -1.43 -4.10 -8.78
N LEU A 69 -1.95 -3.30 -9.71
CA LEU A 69 -2.92 -2.25 -9.45
C LEU A 69 -4.32 -2.76 -9.74
N TYR A 70 -5.21 -2.63 -8.76
CA TYR A 70 -6.65 -2.81 -8.94
C TYR A 70 -7.33 -1.46 -8.81
N GLY A 71 -7.85 -0.95 -9.92
CA GLY A 71 -8.60 0.29 -9.93
C GLY A 71 -10.10 0.04 -9.89
N VAL A 72 -10.78 0.83 -9.09
CA VAL A 72 -12.24 0.79 -8.94
C VAL A 72 -12.80 2.08 -9.51
N SER A 73 -13.76 1.96 -10.42
CA SER A 73 -14.53 3.08 -10.97
C SER A 73 -16.00 2.88 -10.66
N MET A 74 -16.71 3.95 -10.29
CA MET A 74 -18.16 3.90 -10.10
C MET A 74 -18.87 4.39 -11.36
N GLN A 75 -19.85 3.61 -11.84
CA GLN A 75 -20.74 4.05 -12.91
C GLN A 75 -21.94 4.80 -12.33
N ALA A 76 -22.67 5.52 -13.18
CA ALA A 76 -23.81 6.36 -12.78
C ALA A 76 -24.99 5.58 -12.16
N ASP A 77 -25.02 4.26 -12.34
CA ASP A 77 -26.00 3.34 -11.74
C ASP A 77 -25.60 2.85 -10.33
N GLY A 78 -24.49 3.36 -9.78
CA GLY A 78 -23.99 2.93 -8.47
C GLY A 78 -23.27 1.57 -8.50
N VAL A 79 -23.03 0.99 -9.68
CA VAL A 79 -22.29 -0.26 -9.84
C VAL A 79 -20.80 0.04 -9.99
N SER A 80 -19.98 -0.58 -9.14
CA SER A 80 -18.52 -0.52 -9.23
C SER A 80 -18.00 -1.44 -10.32
N LYS A 81 -17.10 -0.92 -11.16
CA LYS A 81 -16.31 -1.67 -12.13
C LYS A 81 -14.85 -1.75 -11.69
N LEU A 82 -14.33 -2.97 -11.69
CA LEU A 82 -12.94 -3.29 -11.37
C LEU A 82 -12.12 -3.41 -12.64
N PHE A 83 -10.94 -2.79 -12.66
CA PHE A 83 -9.90 -3.01 -13.65
C PHE A 83 -8.60 -3.39 -12.96
N SER A 84 -7.79 -4.24 -13.59
CA SER A 84 -6.53 -4.74 -13.02
C SER A 84 -5.38 -4.57 -14.00
N GLN A 85 -4.21 -4.16 -13.51
CA GLN A 85 -3.00 -4.03 -14.30
C GLN A 85 -1.79 -4.53 -13.50
N LYS A 86 -0.91 -5.32 -14.12
CA LYS A 86 0.40 -5.65 -13.54
C LYS A 86 1.39 -4.53 -13.86
N LEU A 87 2.03 -3.96 -12.84
CA LEU A 87 2.91 -2.79 -13.01
C LEU A 87 4.34 -3.17 -13.42
N SER A 88 4.74 -4.43 -13.21
CA SER A 88 6.06 -4.96 -13.61
C SER A 88 6.33 -4.93 -15.12
N GLU A 89 5.30 -4.76 -15.96
CA GLU A 89 5.44 -4.61 -17.42
C GLU A 89 5.57 -3.15 -17.88
N TYR A 90 5.18 -2.17 -17.05
CA TYR A 90 5.15 -0.76 -17.45
C TYR A 90 6.54 -0.11 -17.45
N GLN A 91 7.44 -0.53 -16.55
CA GLN A 91 8.81 -0.01 -16.45
C GLN A 91 9.77 -0.53 -17.55
N ARG A 92 9.37 -1.51 -18.36
CA ARG A 92 10.16 -2.00 -19.51
C ARG A 92 9.79 -1.34 -20.83
N ALA A 93 8.71 -0.57 -20.87
CA ALA A 93 8.14 -0.01 -22.09
C ALA A 93 8.29 1.53 -22.22
N VAL A 94 9.04 2.17 -21.32
CA VAL A 94 9.33 3.62 -21.34
C VAL A 94 10.83 3.86 -21.30
#